data_AF-A0A925AVU3-F1
#
_entry.id   AF-A0A925AVU3-F1
#
_cell.length_a   1.000
_cell.length_b   1.000
_cell.length_c   1.000
_cell.angle_alpha   90.00
_cell.angle_beta   90.00
_cell.angle_gamma   90.00
#
_symmetry.space_group_name_H-M   'P 1'
#
loop_
_entity.id
_entity.type
_entity.pdbx_description
1 polymer ?
#
loop_
_entity_poly.entity_id
_entity_poly.type
_entity_poly.pdbx_seq_one_letter_code
_entity_poly.pdbx_strand_id
1 'polypeptide(L)'
;MRYLTRPLGAVREPRTLDVEVLRDVSFDVRQGEVFGIIGRNGAGKSTLLKILARITSPSGGRATIRGRVASLLEVGTGFHPELTGRENVYLNG
;
A
#
# COMPACT_ATOMS: atom_id res chain seq x y z
N MET A 1 27.54 -39.11 -37.92
CA MET A 1 26.33 -38.34 -37.58
C MET A 1 26.58 -37.68 -36.22
N ARG A 2 26.97 -36.39 -36.17
CA ARG A 2 27.31 -35.68 -34.92
C ARG A 2 26.14 -34.77 -34.54
N TYR A 3 25.54 -35.01 -33.37
CA TYR A 3 24.55 -34.09 -32.81
C TYR A 3 25.27 -32.83 -32.32
N LEU A 4 24.99 -31.69 -32.95
CA LEU A 4 25.35 -30.37 -32.45
C LEU A 4 24.40 -30.02 -31.30
N THR A 5 24.84 -30.15 -30.06
CA THR A 5 24.16 -29.57 -28.90
C THR A 5 24.26 -28.06 -29.00
N ARG A 6 23.19 -27.42 -29.48
CA ARG A 6 22.96 -25.98 -29.32
C ARG A 6 23.05 -25.65 -27.82
N PRO A 7 23.88 -24.70 -27.37
CA PRO A 7 23.86 -24.31 -25.97
C PRO A 7 22.46 -23.77 -25.66
N LEU A 8 21.83 -24.33 -24.63
CA LEU A 8 20.61 -23.80 -24.03
C LEU A 8 20.85 -22.32 -23.76
N GLY A 9 20.10 -21.47 -24.45
CA GLY A 9 20.20 -20.02 -24.29
C GLY A 9 20.12 -19.69 -22.80
N ALA A 10 21.09 -18.90 -22.32
CA ALA A 10 21.17 -18.46 -20.95
C ALA A 10 19.78 -18.03 -20.46
N VAL A 11 19.23 -18.78 -19.50
CA VAL A 11 18.01 -18.39 -18.80
C VAL A 11 18.32 -17.05 -18.16
N ARG A 12 17.76 -15.97 -18.70
CA ARG A 12 17.91 -14.64 -18.11
C ARG A 12 17.20 -14.69 -16.76
N GLU A 13 17.99 -14.61 -15.70
CA GLU A 13 17.50 -14.31 -14.35
C GLU A 13 16.47 -13.18 -14.45
N PRO A 14 15.26 -13.33 -13.88
CA PRO A 14 14.25 -12.28 -13.91
C PRO A 14 14.84 -11.03 -13.25
N ARG A 15 14.97 -9.96 -14.03
CA ARG A 15 15.43 -8.68 -13.51
C ARG A 15 14.32 -8.11 -12.64
N THR A 16 14.53 -8.08 -11.33
CA THR A 16 13.74 -7.24 -10.43
C THR A 16 13.98 -5.79 -10.85
N LEU A 17 12.96 -5.17 -11.45
CA LEU A 17 12.96 -3.73 -11.68
C LEU A 17 12.42 -3.09 -10.41
N ASP A 18 13.28 -2.39 -9.67
CA ASP A 18 12.85 -1.56 -8.57
C ASP A 18 12.05 -0.37 -9.13
N VAL A 19 10.74 -0.37 -8.90
CA VAL A 19 9.83 0.71 -9.31
C VAL A 19 9.57 1.62 -8.12
N GLU A 20 9.97 2.88 -8.24
CA GLU A 20 9.72 3.90 -7.23
C GLU A 20 8.27 4.39 -7.33
N VAL A 21 7.45 4.06 -6.33
CA VAL A 21 6.01 4.40 -6.29
C VAL A 21 5.75 5.77 -5.68
N LEU A 22 6.56 6.16 -4.70
CA LEU A 22 6.50 7.46 -4.04
C LEU A 22 7.92 8.03 -4.03
N ARG A 23 8.05 9.30 -4.45
CA ARG A 23 9.32 10.02 -4.42
C ARG A 23 9.10 11.36 -3.73
N ASP A 24 9.88 11.60 -2.68
CA ASP A 24 10.00 12.88 -1.98
C ASP A 24 8.65 13.57 -1.64
N VAL A 25 7.75 12.81 -1.01
CA VAL A 25 6.44 13.31 -0.57
C VAL A 25 6.57 13.89 0.83
N SER A 26 6.26 15.19 0.98
CA SER A 26 6.32 15.90 2.27
C SER A 26 5.06 16.73 2.49
N PHE A 27 4.41 16.55 3.64
CA PHE A 27 3.27 17.35 4.08
C PHE A 27 3.09 17.22 5.62
N ASP A 28 2.39 18.18 6.22
CA ASP A 28 1.94 18.17 7.61
C ASP A 28 0.43 18.41 7.61
N VAL A 29 -0.33 17.64 8.39
CA VAL A 29 -1.79 17.79 8.52
C VAL A 29 -2.11 18.09 9.97
N ARG A 30 -2.76 19.22 10.21
CA ARG A 30 -3.09 19.68 11.56
C ARG A 30 -4.36 19.01 12.08
N GLN A 31 -4.51 19.02 13.40
CA GLN A 31 -5.74 18.53 14.02
C GLN A 31 -6.94 19.37 13.55
N GLY A 32 -8.01 18.69 13.12
CA GLY A 32 -9.22 19.34 12.58
C GLY A 32 -9.13 19.72 11.10
N GLU A 33 -7.99 19.47 10.44
CA GLU A 33 -7.83 19.74 9.01
C GLU A 33 -8.39 18.59 8.16
N VAL A 34 -9.02 18.95 7.04
CA VAL A 34 -9.43 18.00 6.01
C VAL A 34 -8.39 18.02 4.89
N PHE A 35 -7.68 16.91 4.71
CA PHE A 35 -6.65 16.76 3.70
C PHE A 35 -7.08 15.76 2.62
N GLY A 36 -6.98 16.16 1.35
CA GLY A 36 -7.37 15.34 0.19
C GLY A 36 -6.19 14.93 -0.68
N ILE A 37 -6.10 13.64 -1.03
CA ILE A 37 -5.09 13.10 -1.95
C ILE A 37 -5.76 12.77 -3.29
N ILE A 38 -5.38 13.48 -4.35
CA ILE A 38 -5.93 13.31 -5.71
C ILE A 38 -4.82 12.99 -6.71
N GLY A 39 -5.17 12.25 -7.77
CA GLY A 39 -4.22 11.86 -8.82
C GLY A 39 -4.70 10.67 -9.64
N ARG A 40 -4.04 10.40 -10.76
CA ARG A 40 -4.37 9.29 -11.68
C ARG A 40 -4.20 7.91 -11.02
N ASN A 41 -4.75 6.88 -11.64
CA ASN A 41 -4.47 5.49 -11.24
C ASN A 41 -2.98 5.20 -11.40
N GLY A 42 -2.40 4.45 -10.45
CA GLY A 42 -0.96 4.19 -10.40
C GLY A 42 -0.11 5.32 -9.80
N ALA A 43 -0.67 6.48 -9.44
CA ALA A 43 0.10 7.60 -8.85
C ALA A 43 0.57 7.37 -7.39
N GLY A 44 0.45 6.15 -6.85
CA GLY A 44 0.92 5.84 -5.50
C GLY A 44 -0.03 6.21 -4.34
N LYS A 45 -1.25 6.70 -4.61
CA LYS A 45 -2.22 7.11 -3.57
C LYS A 45 -2.48 6.03 -2.51
N SER A 46 -2.84 4.82 -2.92
CA SER A 46 -3.10 3.70 -1.99
C SER A 46 -1.84 3.28 -1.24
N THR A 47 -0.66 3.39 -1.86
CA THR A 47 0.63 3.12 -1.21
C THR A 47 0.92 4.16 -0.12
N LEU A 48 0.69 5.45 -0.40
CA LEU A 48 0.81 6.51 0.59
C LEU A 48 -0.15 6.29 1.76
N LEU A 49 -1.42 5.97 1.47
CA LEU A 49 -2.40 5.68 2.51
C LEU A 49 -2.03 4.46 3.35
N LYS A 50 -1.45 3.39 2.77
CA LYS A 50 -0.94 2.24 3.52
C LYS A 50 0.20 2.61 4.45
N ILE A 51 1.10 3.51 4.04
CA ILE A 51 2.17 4.03 4.90
C ILE A 51 1.58 4.83 6.07
N LEU A 52 0.62 5.71 5.80
CA LEU A 52 -0.07 6.48 6.86
C LEU A 52 -0.88 5.57 7.79
N ALA A 53 -1.52 4.53 7.28
CA ALA A 53 -2.21 3.53 8.08
C ALA A 53 -1.26 2.59 8.84
N ARG A 54 0.07 2.74 8.70
CA ARG A 54 1.11 1.88 9.29
C ARG A 54 1.01 0.41 8.85
N ILE A 55 0.42 0.15 7.69
CA ILE A 55 0.34 -1.18 7.08
C ILE A 55 1.67 -1.53 6.41
N THR A 56 2.39 -0.55 5.88
CA THR A 56 3.67 -0.74 5.19
C THR A 56 4.66 0.35 5.60
N SER A 57 5.91 -0.04 5.91
CA SER A 57 6.98 0.91 6.22
C SER A 57 7.48 1.62 4.96
N PRO A 58 7.83 2.92 5.02
CA PRO A 58 8.41 3.60 3.88
C PRO A 58 9.84 3.09 3.61
N SER A 59 10.25 3.03 2.35
CA SER A 59 11.62 2.65 1.95
C SER A 59 12.67 3.68 2.39
N GLY A 60 12.25 4.92 2.69
CA GLY A 60 13.09 6.00 3.21
C GLY A 60 12.24 7.13 3.81
N GLY A 61 12.87 8.02 4.59
CA GLY A 61 12.17 9.11 5.27
C GLY A 61 11.39 8.66 6.51
N ARG A 62 10.35 9.41 6.89
CA ARG A 62 9.55 9.15 8.11
C ARG A 62 8.10 9.63 7.95
N ALA A 63 7.16 8.82 8.44
CA ALA A 63 5.78 9.24 8.68
C ALA A 63 5.51 9.18 10.20
N THR A 64 5.10 10.31 10.79
CA THR A 64 4.79 10.40 12.23
C THR A 64 3.33 10.77 12.40
N ILE A 65 2.59 9.96 13.17
CA ILE A 65 1.15 10.15 13.39
C ILE A 65 0.86 10.07 14.87
N ARG A 66 0.09 11.03 15.38
CA ARG A 66 -0.38 11.07 16.77
C ARG A 66 -1.82 10.58 16.82
N GLY A 67 -2.11 9.61 17.68
CA GLY A 67 -3.44 8.99 17.80
C GLY A 67 -3.60 7.70 17.00
N ARG A 68 -4.85 7.29 16.78
CA ARG A 68 -5.23 6.09 16.03
C ARG A 68 -5.65 6.50 14.61
N VAL A 69 -5.27 5.69 13.62
CA VAL A 69 -5.73 5.85 12.24
C VAL A 69 -6.82 4.82 11.99
N ALA A 70 -8.05 5.27 11.79
CA ALA A 70 -9.11 4.43 11.25
C ALA A 70 -9.02 4.51 9.73
N SER A 71 -8.64 3.41 9.10
CA SER A 71 -8.38 3.33 7.67
C SER A 71 -9.56 2.65 6.99
N LEU A 72 -10.49 3.43 6.43
CA LEU A 72 -11.55 2.92 5.53
C LEU A 72 -10.99 2.65 4.12
N LEU A 73 -9.86 1.94 4.01
CA LEU A 73 -9.21 1.73 2.72
C LEU A 73 -9.93 0.69 1.86
N GLU A 74 -10.75 -0.16 2.45
CA GLU A 74 -11.54 -1.18 1.76
C GLU A 74 -12.93 -1.27 2.41
N VAL A 75 -13.98 -1.11 1.60
CA VAL A 75 -15.35 -1.36 2.04
C VAL A 75 -15.45 -2.84 2.42
N GLY A 76 -15.63 -3.13 3.70
CA GLY A 76 -15.77 -4.49 4.24
C GLY A 76 -14.58 -5.01 5.06
N THR A 77 -13.43 -4.32 5.12
CA THR A 77 -12.35 -4.74 6.04
C THR A 77 -12.78 -4.54 7.48
N GLY A 78 -12.73 -5.62 8.28
CA GLY A 78 -13.18 -5.62 9.68
C GLY A 78 -14.65 -6.01 9.86
N PHE A 79 -15.40 -6.22 8.77
CA PHE A 79 -16.76 -6.75 8.86
C PHE A 79 -16.74 -8.27 8.92
N HIS A 80 -17.42 -8.79 9.94
CA HIS A 80 -17.68 -10.19 10.15
C HIS A 80 -19.04 -10.54 9.50
N PRO A 81 -19.06 -11.33 8.40
CA PRO A 81 -20.29 -11.64 7.66
C PRO A 81 -21.30 -12.46 8.47
N GLU A 82 -20.83 -13.16 9.51
CA GLU A 82 -21.64 -13.88 10.48
C GLU A 82 -22.35 -12.97 11.51
N LEU A 83 -21.98 -11.68 11.58
CA LEU A 83 -22.51 -10.73 12.56
C LEU A 83 -23.50 -9.74 11.91
N THR A 84 -24.45 -9.27 12.71
CA THR A 84 -25.35 -8.18 12.31
C THR A 84 -24.57 -6.86 12.17
N GLY A 85 -25.16 -5.88 11.47
CA GLY A 85 -24.56 -4.56 11.34
C GLY A 85 -24.29 -3.87 12.69
N ARG A 86 -25.18 -4.08 13.69
CA ARG A 86 -24.99 -3.52 15.03
C ARG A 86 -23.75 -4.10 15.73
N GLU A 87 -23.58 -5.41 15.65
CA GLU A 87 -22.46 -6.12 16.27
C GLU A 87 -21.12 -5.72 15.63
N ASN A 88 -21.11 -5.55 14.30
CA ASN A 88 -19.95 -5.03 13.59
C ASN A 88 -19.56 -3.61 14.01
N VAL A 89 -20.54 -2.74 14.32
CA VAL A 89 -20.28 -1.39 14.86
C VAL A 89 -19.66 -1.46 16.25
N TYR A 90 -20.14 -2.35 17.13
CA TYR A 90 -19.57 -2.51 18.48
C TYR A 90 -18.12 -3.03 18.48
N LEU A 91 -17.75 -3.85 17.49
CA LEU A 91 -16.39 -4.39 17.39
C LEU A 91 -15.38 -3.45 16.73
N ASN A 92 -15.84 -2.59 15.80
CA ASN A 92 -14.99 -1.68 15.04
C ASN A 92 -15.03 -0.22 15.51
N GLY A 93 -15.95 0.15 16.42
CA GLY A 93 -16.06 1.48 17.03
C GLY A 93 -15.13 1.67 18.22
#